data_AF-A0A4Q3TT01-F1
#
_entry.id   AF-A0A4Q3TT01-F1
#
_cell.length_a   1.000
_cell.length_b   1.000
_cell.length_c   1.000
_cell.angle_alpha   90.00
_cell.angle_beta   90.00
_cell.angle_gamma   90.00
#
_symmetry.space_group_name_H-M   'P 1'
#
loop_
_entity.id
_entity.type
_entity.pdbx_description
1 polymer ?
#
loop_
_entity_poly.entity_id
_entity_poly.type
_entity_poly.pdbx_seq_one_letter_code
_entity_poly.pdbx_strand_id
1 'polypeptide(L)'
;MTADLYTSFTILPADSQARVLARLIHMETIHVRSAHLDDPNDTKSLYASSEFMHRLSGFILAVLNTDSPAGREAGMIDTILRSVEPRGQFYVDRIGEWIAAEADPEVR
;
A
#
# COMPACT_ATOMS: atom_id res chain seq x y z
N MET A 1 -7.45 -12.28 -9.56
CA MET A 1 -6.29 -12.00 -8.68
C MET A 1 -6.45 -10.68 -7.95
N THR A 2 -6.70 -9.56 -8.62
CA THR A 2 -6.98 -8.26 -7.97
C THR A 2 -8.24 -8.24 -7.09
N ALA A 3 -9.34 -8.87 -7.54
CA ALA A 3 -10.56 -9.01 -6.73
C ALA A 3 -10.35 -9.82 -5.43
N ASP A 4 -9.34 -10.70 -5.42
CA ASP A 4 -8.98 -11.55 -4.27
C ASP A 4 -8.15 -10.76 -3.24
N LEU A 5 -7.20 -9.94 -3.72
CA LEU A 5 -6.44 -9.00 -2.89
C LEU A 5 -7.32 -7.94 -2.24
N TYR A 6 -8.31 -7.42 -3.01
CA TYR A 6 -9.31 -6.49 -2.49
C TYR A 6 -10.00 -7.08 -1.26
N THR A 7 -10.63 -8.25 -1.44
CA THR A 7 -11.44 -8.88 -0.41
C THR A 7 -10.58 -9.18 0.82
N SER A 8 -9.39 -9.74 0.59
CA SER A 8 -8.45 -10.11 1.64
C SER A 8 -7.96 -8.91 2.45
N PHE A 9 -7.68 -7.76 1.81
CA PHE A 9 -7.28 -6.55 2.52
C PHE A 9 -8.42 -5.98 3.38
N THR A 10 -9.64 -5.91 2.85
CA THR A 10 -10.78 -5.29 3.54
C THR A 10 -11.25 -6.02 4.78
N ILE A 11 -10.99 -7.33 4.88
CA ILE A 11 -11.37 -8.13 6.06
C ILE A 11 -10.32 -8.10 7.18
N LEU A 12 -9.14 -7.49 6.93
CA LEU A 12 -8.11 -7.35 7.95
C LEU A 12 -8.56 -6.36 9.03
N PRO A 13 -8.19 -6.57 10.31
CA PRO A 13 -8.30 -5.55 11.34
C PRO A 13 -7.59 -4.26 10.95
N ALA A 14 -8.05 -3.12 11.48
CA ALA A 14 -7.48 -1.81 11.19
C ALA A 14 -5.95 -1.75 11.38
N ASP A 15 -5.42 -2.30 12.47
CA ASP A 15 -3.98 -2.33 12.73
C ASP A 15 -3.21 -3.16 11.69
N SER A 16 -3.79 -4.27 11.25
CA SER A 16 -3.22 -5.14 10.20
C SER A 16 -3.21 -4.42 8.85
N GLN A 17 -4.31 -3.76 8.46
CA GLN A 17 -4.35 -2.92 7.27
C GLN A 17 -3.28 -1.82 7.33
N ALA A 18 -3.17 -1.13 8.47
CA ALA A 18 -2.18 -0.09 8.68
C ALA A 18 -0.73 -0.60 8.54
N ARG A 19 -0.44 -1.82 9.01
CA ARG A 19 0.89 -2.45 8.82
C ARG A 19 1.18 -2.79 7.36
N VAL A 20 0.20 -3.28 6.60
CA VAL A 20 0.38 -3.48 5.14
C VAL A 20 0.67 -2.15 4.44
N LEU A 21 -0.09 -1.10 4.75
CA LEU A 21 0.13 0.24 4.20
C LEU A 21 1.50 0.81 4.58
N ALA A 22 1.95 0.58 5.82
CA ALA A 22 3.28 0.99 6.27
C ALA A 22 4.40 0.26 5.52
N ARG A 23 4.23 -1.04 5.21
CA ARG A 23 5.18 -1.78 4.35
C ARG A 23 5.25 -1.21 2.94
N LEU A 24 4.11 -0.78 2.38
CA LEU A 24 4.07 -0.11 1.08
C LEU A 24 4.83 1.22 1.10
N ILE A 25 4.64 2.05 2.13
CA ILE A 25 5.42 3.29 2.30
C ILE A 25 6.90 2.96 2.39
N HIS A 26 7.28 1.99 3.23
CA HIS A 26 8.68 1.62 3.40
C HIS A 26 9.33 1.20 2.08
N MET A 27 8.67 0.33 1.32
CA MET A 27 9.13 -0.07 -0.01
C MET A 27 9.28 1.14 -0.95
N GLU A 28 8.32 2.07 -0.92
CA GLU A 28 8.38 3.27 -1.76
C GLU A 28 9.52 4.22 -1.38
N THR A 29 9.85 4.33 -0.09
CA THR A 29 11.03 5.11 0.34
C THR A 29 12.33 4.52 -0.22
N ILE A 30 12.42 3.20 -0.39
CA ILE A 30 13.58 2.55 -1.01
C ILE A 30 13.67 2.95 -2.48
N HIS A 31 12.56 2.91 -3.22
CA HIS A 31 12.54 3.32 -4.63
C HIS A 31 12.91 4.79 -4.81
N VAL A 32 12.36 5.69 -4.00
CA VAL A 32 12.68 7.11 -4.07
C VAL A 32 14.16 7.36 -3.79
N ARG A 33 14.74 6.64 -2.82
CA ARG A 33 16.18 6.74 -2.53
C ARG A 33 17.03 6.25 -3.70
N SER A 34 16.69 5.11 -4.30
CA SER A 34 17.41 4.60 -5.47
C SER A 34 17.28 5.54 -6.66
N ALA A 35 16.05 5.99 -6.97
CA ALA A 35 15.80 6.93 -8.07
C ALA A 35 16.55 8.26 -7.88
N HIS A 36 16.65 8.76 -6.64
CA HIS A 36 17.41 9.97 -6.36
C HIS A 36 18.92 9.81 -6.59
N LEU A 37 19.46 8.59 -6.44
CA LEU A 37 20.87 8.30 -6.70
C LEU A 37 21.13 8.03 -8.19
N ASP A 38 20.23 7.33 -8.86
CA ASP A 38 20.40 6.86 -10.24
C ASP A 38 20.02 7.94 -11.29
N ASP A 39 18.92 8.67 -11.05
CA ASP A 39 18.46 9.76 -11.90
C ASP A 39 17.78 10.88 -11.08
N PRO A 40 18.57 11.76 -10.44
CA PRO A 40 18.03 12.86 -9.63
C PRO A 40 17.21 13.89 -10.43
N ASN A 41 17.28 13.87 -11.76
CA ASN A 41 16.56 14.81 -12.62
C ASN A 41 15.17 14.31 -13.02
N ASP A 42 14.83 13.05 -12.73
CA ASP A 42 13.47 12.52 -12.91
C ASP A 42 12.53 12.98 -11.78
N THR A 43 12.33 14.30 -11.74
CA THR A 43 11.46 15.00 -10.79
C THR A 43 10.01 14.52 -10.85
N LYS A 44 9.55 14.01 -12.00
CA LYS A 44 8.18 13.50 -12.16
C LYS A 44 7.99 12.18 -11.42
N SER A 45 8.92 11.23 -11.58
CA SER A 45 8.84 9.95 -10.87
C SER A 45 9.04 10.12 -9.36
N LEU A 46 9.95 11.02 -8.95
CA LEU A 46 10.14 11.37 -7.54
C LEU A 46 8.88 12.00 -6.93
N TYR A 47 8.22 12.92 -7.66
CA TYR A 47 6.97 13.51 -7.23
C TYR A 47 5.85 12.47 -7.14
N ALA A 48 5.68 11.63 -8.16
CA ALA A 48 4.63 10.59 -8.19
C ALA A 48 4.78 9.61 -7.01
N SER A 49 6.02 9.23 -6.68
CA SER A 49 6.32 8.36 -5.54
C SER A 49 6.05 9.05 -4.21
N SER A 50 6.38 10.33 -4.10
CA SER A 50 6.08 11.15 -2.90
C SER A 50 4.57 11.29 -2.68
N GLU A 51 3.81 11.56 -3.74
CA GLU A 51 2.34 11.61 -3.71
C GLU A 51 1.72 10.26 -3.37
N PHE A 52 2.33 9.15 -3.82
CA PHE A 52 1.87 7.82 -3.44
C PHE A 52 2.08 7.56 -1.95
N MET A 53 3.27 7.85 -1.39
CA MET A 53 3.53 7.76 0.05
C MET A 53 2.61 8.67 0.88
N HIS A 54 2.34 9.88 0.40
CA HIS A 54 1.40 10.81 1.04
C HIS A 54 0.00 10.20 1.15
N ARG A 55 -0.52 9.66 0.03
CA ARG A 55 -1.83 8.99 0.01
C ARG A 55 -1.88 7.78 0.94
N LEU A 56 -0.85 6.93 0.93
CA LEU A 56 -0.74 5.79 1.85
C LEU A 56 -0.75 6.22 3.32
N SER A 57 -0.08 7.33 3.65
CA SER A 57 -0.10 7.89 5.00
C SER A 57 -1.50 8.37 5.40
N GLY A 58 -2.20 9.03 4.48
CA GLY A 58 -3.60 9.41 4.66
C GLY A 58 -4.53 8.21 4.87
N PHE A 59 -4.27 7.11 4.16
CA PHE A 59 -5.00 5.85 4.34
C PHE A 59 -4.76 5.23 5.72
N ILE A 60 -3.52 5.21 6.22
CA ILE A 60 -3.24 4.75 7.59
C ILE A 60 -4.03 5.56 8.61
N LEU A 61 -4.01 6.90 8.50
CA LEU A 61 -4.79 7.77 9.38
C LEU A 61 -6.29 7.48 9.27
N ALA A 62 -6.79 7.22 8.06
CA ALA A 62 -8.19 6.95 7.82
C ALA A 62 -8.65 5.60 8.40
N VAL A 63 -7.80 4.57 8.33
CA VAL A 63 -8.06 3.23 8.87
C VAL A 63 -8.03 3.24 10.40
N LEU A 64 -7.06 3.91 11.00
CA LEU A 64 -6.88 3.92 12.46
C LEU A 64 -7.88 4.81 13.21
N ASN A 65 -8.44 5.83 12.56
CA ASN A 65 -9.31 6.82 13.22
C ASN A 65 -10.80 6.63 12.92
N THR A 66 -11.27 5.44 12.54
CA THR A 66 -12.68 5.28 12.18
C THR A 66 -13.31 3.95 12.53
N ASP A 67 -14.52 4.07 13.08
CA ASP A 67 -15.37 2.96 13.49
C ASP A 67 -16.22 2.39 12.34
N SER A 68 -16.18 2.98 11.14
CA SER A 68 -17.00 2.61 9.96
C SER A 68 -16.13 2.24 8.74
N PRO A 69 -15.91 0.93 8.51
CA PRO A 69 -15.05 0.38 7.44
C PRO A 69 -15.59 0.58 6.01
N ALA A 70 -16.91 0.44 5.83
CA ALA A 70 -17.51 0.08 4.55
C ALA A 70 -17.41 1.13 3.42
N GLY A 71 -17.24 2.42 3.74
CA GLY A 71 -17.19 3.49 2.73
C GLY A 71 -15.77 3.92 2.32
N ARG A 72 -14.75 3.54 3.12
CA ARG A 72 -13.37 4.05 2.98
C ARG A 72 -12.41 3.04 2.37
N GLU A 73 -12.67 1.76 2.57
CA GLU A 73 -11.81 0.65 2.16
C GLU A 73 -11.87 0.38 0.65
N ALA A 74 -13.04 0.58 0.03
CA ALA A 74 -13.26 0.19 -1.37
C ALA A 74 -12.41 0.98 -2.39
N GLY A 75 -12.20 2.28 -2.16
CA GLY A 75 -11.37 3.11 -3.05
C GLY A 75 -9.87 3.01 -2.77
N MET A 76 -9.50 2.58 -1.57
CA MET A 76 -8.12 2.58 -1.10
C MET A 76 -7.28 1.51 -1.80
N ILE A 77 -7.74 0.26 -1.74
CA ILE A 77 -7.00 -0.85 -2.34
C ILE A 77 -6.99 -0.76 -3.88
N ASP A 78 -8.06 -0.26 -4.51
CA ASP A 78 -8.06 0.06 -5.95
C ASP A 78 -7.01 1.12 -6.29
N THR A 79 -6.92 2.20 -5.49
CA THR A 79 -5.88 3.23 -5.66
C THR A 79 -4.46 2.65 -5.53
N ILE A 80 -4.25 1.74 -4.57
CA ILE A 80 -2.97 1.07 -4.37
C ILE A 80 -2.62 0.20 -5.57
N LEU A 81 -3.54 -0.68 -5.99
CA LEU A 81 -3.32 -1.61 -7.10
C LEU A 81 -3.03 -0.86 -8.40
N ARG A 82 -3.81 0.17 -8.74
CA ARG A 82 -3.54 1.01 -9.93
C ARG A 82 -2.19 1.73 -9.88
N SER A 83 -1.66 1.99 -8.69
CA SER A 83 -0.36 2.65 -8.51
C SER A 83 0.81 1.66 -8.63
N VAL A 84 0.59 0.37 -8.32
CA VAL A 84 1.65 -0.66 -8.33
C VAL A 84 1.62 -1.57 -9.56
N GLU A 85 0.46 -1.80 -10.18
CA GLU A 85 0.30 -2.66 -11.36
C GLU A 85 1.26 -2.28 -12.51
N PRO A 86 1.42 -0.99 -12.88
CA PRO A 86 2.35 -0.59 -13.95
C PRO A 86 3.81 -0.93 -13.65
N ARG A 87 4.14 -1.19 -12.38
CA ARG A 87 5.51 -1.49 -11.93
C ARG A 87 5.83 -2.98 -12.00
N GLY A 88 4.84 -3.81 -12.30
CA GLY A 88 4.98 -5.24 -12.57
C GLY A 88 4.45 -6.15 -11.48
N GLN A 89 4.31 -7.42 -11.84
CA GLN A 89 3.66 -8.46 -11.04
C GLN A 89 4.32 -8.67 -9.67
N PHE A 90 5.64 -8.50 -9.57
CA PHE A 90 6.38 -8.60 -8.32
C PHE A 90 5.79 -7.73 -7.20
N TYR A 91 5.34 -6.50 -7.51
CA TYR A 91 4.77 -5.62 -6.49
C TYR A 91 3.38 -6.07 -6.03
N VAL A 92 2.58 -6.57 -6.95
CA VAL A 92 1.26 -7.13 -6.66
C VAL A 92 1.41 -8.37 -5.79
N ASP A 93 2.40 -9.23 -6.09
CA ASP A 93 2.70 -10.42 -5.30
C ASP A 93 3.14 -10.06 -3.87
N ARG A 94 4.02 -9.06 -3.71
CA ARG A 94 4.46 -8.58 -2.38
C ARG A 94 3.31 -8.06 -1.53
N ILE A 95 2.35 -7.36 -2.14
CA ILE A 95 1.14 -6.93 -1.44
C ILE A 95 0.34 -8.15 -0.97
N GLY A 96 0.16 -9.15 -1.83
CA GLY A 96 -0.52 -10.39 -1.48
C GLY A 96 0.16 -11.13 -0.33
N GLU A 97 1.48 -11.26 -0.36
CA GLU A 97 2.27 -11.87 0.72
C GLU A 97 2.09 -11.12 2.05
N TRP A 98 2.11 -9.79 2.04
CA TRP A 98 1.92 -9.01 3.26
C TRP A 98 0.50 -9.08 3.81
N ILE A 99 -0.52 -9.11 2.94
CA ILE A 99 -1.90 -9.31 3.34
C ILE A 99 -2.07 -10.69 3.98
N ALA A 100 -1.52 -11.73 3.35
CA ALA A 100 -1.58 -13.09 3.87
C ALA A 100 -0.89 -13.21 5.23
N ALA A 101 0.28 -12.58 5.40
CA ALA A 101 1.00 -12.56 6.67
C ALA A 101 0.23 -11.86 7.80
N GLU A 102 -0.52 -10.80 7.50
CA GLU A 102 -1.34 -10.10 8.51
C GLU A 102 -2.68 -10.78 8.80
N ALA A 103 -3.11 -11.68 7.90
CA ALA A 103 -4.28 -12.53 8.11
C ALA A 103 -3.96 -13.71 9.04
N ASP A 104 -2.69 -14.08 9.20
CA ASP A 104 -2.24 -15.19 10.05
C ASP A 104 -2.44 -14.85 11.55
N PRO A 105 -3.22 -15.63 12.30
CA PRO A 105 -3.43 -15.41 13.72
C PRO A 105 -2.16 -15.55 14.59
N GLU A 106 -1.11 -16.22 14.12
CA GLU A 106 0.16 -16.35 14.87
C GLU A 106 1.00 -15.05 14.87
N VAL A 107 0.65 -14.08 14.01
CA VAL A 107 1.31 -12.77 13.91
C VAL A 107 0.68 -11.74 14.87
N ARG A 108 -0.38 -12.11 15.63
CA ARG A 108 -1.14 -11.23 16.53
C ARG A 108 -0.74 -11.32 18.00
#